data_AF-A0A4Q5QL62-F1
#
_entry.id   AF-A0A4Q5QL62-F1
#
_cell.length_a   1.000
_cell.length_b   1.000
_cell.length_c   1.000
_cell.angle_alpha   90.00
_cell.angle_beta   90.00
_cell.angle_gamma   90.00
#
_symmetry.space_group_name_H-M   'P 1'
#
loop_
_entity.id
_entity.type
_entity.pdbx_description
1 polymer ?
#
loop_
_entity_poly.entity_id
_entity_poly.type
_entity_poly.pdbx_seq_one_letter_code
_entity_poly.pdbx_strand_id
1 'polypeptide(L)'
;SVNAGNDPLYVIDGLPVDNSVAIDGSAGRGFPAGSQARNPLNALNPADIESVEVLKDASAAAIYGSRGANGVVLITTKKGKSGRLNVNYDMYYGTQQVSKKLDILSTSEYIKAQNELSVARGSAVIYSPADIAAIGNGTNWQDLIFRDAPIVNHNLSFSGGNANTKYYASLNFFDQDGVIISSGIKRYTGRVNLEHKAGDFRFGFNLSTSLINDDMVAFGGTGFNAGAGIINSAIQFFPTVSPYDSAGNYARYYNIDMENPLAVANGVDAKQATSRTFGNVFAEYSILPGLKAKLNLGSDYMNSRRDVYNSTATKAGFANGGIASVFNGTNSNYLAEATLD
;
A
#
# COMPACT_ATOMS: atom_id res chain seq x y z
N SER A 1 13.82 23.58 -6.40
CA SER A 1 12.97 22.82 -7.35
C SER A 1 11.53 23.00 -6.90
N VAL A 2 10.63 23.42 -7.78
CA VAL A 2 9.22 23.77 -7.44
C VAL A 2 8.30 22.53 -7.43
N ASN A 3 8.86 21.34 -7.72
CA ASN A 3 8.15 20.04 -7.71
C ASN A 3 8.67 19.08 -6.62
N ALA A 4 9.51 19.53 -5.69
CA ALA A 4 9.97 18.68 -4.60
C ALA A 4 8.86 18.58 -3.56
N GLY A 5 8.14 17.44 -3.55
CA GLY A 5 7.29 17.09 -2.41
C GLY A 5 8.10 17.09 -1.11
N ASN A 6 7.44 17.24 0.03
CA ASN A 6 8.10 17.31 1.36
C ASN A 6 8.71 15.96 1.83
N ASP A 7 8.72 14.93 0.98
CA ASP A 7 9.34 13.64 1.29
C ASP A 7 10.87 13.75 1.31
N PRO A 8 11.56 13.00 2.20
CA PRO A 8 13.01 12.90 2.17
C PRO A 8 13.48 12.11 0.96
N LEU A 9 14.76 12.27 0.60
CA LEU A 9 15.39 11.41 -0.40
C LEU A 9 15.73 10.05 0.21
N TYR A 10 15.33 8.97 -0.44
CA TYR A 10 15.76 7.63 -0.06
C TYR A 10 16.94 7.20 -0.93
N VAL A 11 17.97 6.64 -0.31
CA VAL A 11 19.17 6.14 -0.99
C VAL A 11 19.40 4.71 -0.58
N ILE A 12 19.28 3.76 -1.51
CA ILE A 12 19.43 2.33 -1.26
C ILE A 12 20.74 1.86 -1.90
N ASP A 13 21.69 1.40 -1.10
CA ASP A 13 23.03 0.97 -1.55
C ASP A 13 23.75 1.98 -2.47
N GLY A 14 23.55 3.27 -2.21
CA GLY A 14 24.11 4.38 -2.98
C GLY A 14 23.30 4.78 -4.21
N LEU A 15 22.19 4.11 -4.53
CA LEU A 15 21.25 4.53 -5.56
C LEU A 15 20.17 5.43 -4.95
N PRO A 16 20.05 6.71 -5.35
CA PRO A 16 18.91 7.54 -5.01
C PRO A 16 17.66 6.96 -5.67
N VAL A 17 16.66 6.63 -4.86
CA VAL A 17 15.43 5.98 -5.28
C VAL A 17 14.30 6.99 -5.24
N ASP A 18 13.53 7.06 -6.32
CA ASP A 18 12.40 7.98 -6.42
C ASP A 18 11.19 7.43 -5.65
N ASN A 19 10.56 8.29 -4.85
CA ASN A 19 9.36 7.94 -4.10
C ASN A 19 8.07 8.36 -4.83
N SER A 20 8.18 8.84 -6.06
CA SER A 20 7.02 9.15 -6.90
C SER A 20 6.23 7.88 -7.27
N VAL A 21 4.91 8.02 -7.29
CA VAL A 21 4.00 6.95 -7.66
C VAL A 21 3.77 6.93 -9.17
N ALA A 22 3.67 5.75 -9.78
CA ALA A 22 3.47 5.63 -11.23
C ALA A 22 2.04 5.94 -11.65
N ILE A 23 1.07 5.68 -10.78
CA ILE A 23 -0.34 6.04 -10.96
C ILE A 23 -0.72 6.93 -9.79
N ASP A 24 -0.99 8.20 -10.06
CA ASP A 24 -1.51 9.15 -9.07
C ASP A 24 -2.98 8.81 -8.72
N GLY A 25 -3.42 9.18 -7.51
CA GLY A 25 -4.75 8.91 -6.96
C GLY A 25 -5.91 9.63 -7.68
N SER A 26 -5.62 10.36 -8.75
CA SER A 26 -6.59 11.11 -9.54
C SER A 26 -7.40 10.17 -10.45
N ALA A 27 -8.66 9.93 -10.10
CA ALA A 27 -9.61 9.27 -11.00
C ALA A 27 -10.05 10.25 -12.10
N GLY A 28 -10.22 9.75 -13.34
CA GLY A 28 -10.84 10.51 -14.42
C GLY A 28 -12.28 10.91 -14.07
N ARG A 29 -12.79 11.99 -14.68
CA ARG A 29 -14.18 12.43 -14.47
C ARG A 29 -15.16 11.27 -14.71
N GLY A 30 -16.00 10.98 -13.72
CA GLY A 30 -17.00 9.90 -13.77
C GLY A 30 -16.57 8.57 -13.16
N PHE A 31 -15.34 8.46 -12.66
CA PHE A 31 -14.85 7.29 -11.93
C PHE A 31 -14.69 7.62 -10.45
N PRO A 32 -15.04 6.71 -9.54
CA PRO A 32 -14.88 6.95 -8.11
C PRO A 32 -13.42 7.22 -7.76
N ALA A 33 -13.23 8.12 -6.79
CA ALA A 33 -11.94 8.69 -6.42
C ALA A 33 -10.88 7.59 -6.24
N GLY A 34 -9.71 7.81 -6.85
CA GLY A 34 -8.66 6.82 -6.87
C GLY A 34 -8.23 6.46 -5.45
N SER A 35 -7.95 5.18 -5.26
CA SER A 35 -7.32 4.73 -4.03
C SER A 35 -5.93 5.37 -3.92
N GLN A 36 -5.55 5.73 -2.69
CA GLN A 36 -4.26 6.34 -2.39
C GLN A 36 -3.14 5.45 -2.95
N ALA A 37 -2.22 6.08 -3.67
CA ALA A 37 -1.08 5.36 -4.19
C ALA A 37 -0.21 4.90 -3.01
N ARG A 38 0.16 3.61 -3.00
CA ARG A 38 1.00 3.06 -1.95
C ARG A 38 2.41 3.63 -2.08
N ASN A 39 3.07 3.82 -0.93
CA ASN A 39 4.44 4.29 -0.88
C ASN A 39 5.35 3.31 -1.67
N PRO A 40 6.09 3.78 -2.70
CA PRO A 40 6.96 2.96 -3.51
C PRO A 40 8.07 2.20 -2.75
N LEU A 41 8.39 2.58 -1.51
CA LEU A 41 9.29 1.81 -0.62
C LEU A 41 8.71 0.48 -0.14
N ASN A 42 7.41 0.26 -0.31
CA ASN A 42 6.81 -1.05 -0.09
C ASN A 42 7.42 -2.14 -1.00
N ALA A 43 8.18 -1.77 -2.03
CA ALA A 43 8.96 -2.69 -2.85
C ALA A 43 10.10 -3.40 -2.09
N LEU A 44 10.62 -2.79 -1.01
CA LEU A 44 11.73 -3.32 -0.24
C LEU A 44 11.25 -4.29 0.85
N ASN A 45 11.91 -5.45 0.96
CA ASN A 45 11.70 -6.39 2.05
C ASN A 45 12.51 -5.95 3.28
N PRO A 46 11.86 -5.70 4.44
CA PRO A 46 12.56 -5.29 5.66
C PRO A 46 13.61 -6.29 6.14
N ALA A 47 13.42 -7.60 5.86
CA ALA A 47 14.38 -8.63 6.25
C ALA A 47 15.72 -8.53 5.51
N ASP A 48 15.80 -7.76 4.41
CA ASP A 48 17.02 -7.53 3.63
C ASP A 48 17.79 -6.28 4.08
N ILE A 49 17.25 -5.50 5.01
CA ILE A 49 17.89 -4.27 5.52
C ILE A 49 18.98 -4.65 6.54
N GLU A 50 20.16 -4.09 6.38
CA GLU A 50 21.26 -4.17 7.34
C GLU A 50 21.26 -2.96 8.27
N SER A 51 21.12 -1.75 7.72
CA SER A 51 21.03 -0.51 8.50
C SER A 51 20.17 0.55 7.82
N VAL A 52 19.65 1.47 8.64
CA VAL A 52 18.97 2.69 8.21
C VAL A 52 19.62 3.87 8.92
N GLU A 53 20.15 4.81 8.14
CA GLU A 53 20.77 6.04 8.63
C GLU A 53 19.95 7.24 8.14
N VAL A 54 19.76 8.24 9.01
CA VAL A 54 18.94 9.42 8.69
C VAL A 54 19.77 10.68 8.81
N LEU A 55 20.08 11.31 7.68
CA LEU A 55 20.79 12.58 7.61
C LEU A 55 19.78 13.72 7.73
N LYS A 56 19.75 14.33 8.91
CA LYS A 56 18.84 15.43 9.25
C LYS A 56 19.45 16.81 8.99
N ASP A 57 20.77 16.90 9.05
CA ASP A 57 21.47 18.17 8.93
C ASP A 57 21.82 18.47 7.47
N ALA A 58 21.67 19.75 7.09
CA ALA A 58 21.90 20.21 5.73
C ALA A 58 23.34 19.97 5.25
N SER A 59 24.34 20.00 6.14
CA SER A 59 25.74 19.73 5.81
C SER A 59 26.01 18.26 5.49
N ALA A 60 25.35 17.34 6.20
CA ALA A 60 25.46 15.90 5.95
C ALA A 60 24.72 15.50 4.67
N ALA A 61 23.58 16.13 4.39
CA ALA A 61 22.80 15.90 3.18
C ALA A 61 23.35 16.61 1.92
N ALA A 62 24.30 17.54 2.07
CA ALA A 62 24.81 18.37 0.97
C ALA A 62 25.40 17.57 -0.20
N ILE A 63 25.93 16.37 0.07
CA ILE A 63 26.47 15.44 -0.94
C ILE A 63 25.37 15.03 -1.94
N TYR A 64 24.11 14.97 -1.50
CA TYR A 64 22.96 14.62 -2.34
C TYR A 64 22.29 15.84 -3.02
N GLY A 65 22.90 17.03 -2.87
CA GLY A 65 22.48 18.26 -3.51
C GLY A 65 21.05 18.69 -3.17
N SER A 66 20.38 19.32 -4.12
CA SER A 66 19.02 19.87 -3.92
C SER A 66 17.96 18.80 -3.61
N ARG A 67 18.22 17.52 -3.92
CA ARG A 67 17.33 16.40 -3.59
C ARG A 67 17.39 16.03 -2.11
N GLY A 68 18.50 16.30 -1.42
CA GLY A 68 18.65 16.08 0.02
C GLY A 68 18.12 17.22 0.90
N ALA A 69 17.50 18.26 0.31
CA ALA A 69 17.05 19.45 1.05
C ALA A 69 16.01 19.14 2.14
N ASN A 70 15.22 18.07 1.96
CA ASN A 70 14.22 17.59 2.93
C ASN A 70 14.76 16.48 3.85
N GLY A 71 16.08 16.28 3.87
CA GLY A 71 16.74 15.18 4.57
C GLY A 71 16.95 13.95 3.67
N VAL A 72 17.81 13.04 4.13
CA VAL A 72 18.17 11.82 3.39
C VAL A 72 18.05 10.61 4.32
N VAL A 73 17.40 9.55 3.84
CA VAL A 73 17.33 8.25 4.49
C VAL A 73 18.18 7.27 3.69
N LEU A 74 19.33 6.89 4.25
CA LEU A 74 20.22 5.89 3.66
C LEU A 74 19.83 4.51 4.17
N ILE A 75 19.64 3.59 3.24
CA ILE A 75 19.35 2.19 3.52
C ILE A 75 20.51 1.38 2.97
N THR A 76 21.19 0.68 3.87
CA THR A 76 22.19 -0.32 3.50
C THR A 76 21.57 -1.70 3.60
N THR A 77 21.75 -2.51 2.57
CA THR A 77 21.20 -3.87 2.56
C THR A 77 22.25 -4.92 2.88
N LYS A 78 21.76 -6.09 3.33
CA LYS A 78 22.61 -7.21 3.72
C LYS A 78 23.50 -7.66 2.56
N LYS A 79 24.79 -7.76 2.85
CA LYS A 79 25.81 -8.26 1.92
C LYS A 79 26.25 -9.68 2.27
N GLY A 80 26.90 -10.33 1.32
CA GLY A 80 27.55 -11.61 1.56
C GLY A 80 28.65 -11.50 2.62
N LYS A 81 28.82 -12.57 3.40
CA LYS A 81 29.92 -12.70 4.37
C LYS A 81 30.85 -13.81 3.90
N SER A 82 32.16 -13.62 4.07
CA SER A 82 33.12 -14.67 3.79
C SER A 82 32.89 -15.86 4.73
N GLY A 83 32.96 -17.07 4.19
CA GLY A 83 32.71 -18.30 4.92
C GLY A 83 31.81 -19.27 4.17
N ARG A 84 31.43 -20.34 4.85
CA ARG A 84 30.48 -21.33 4.33
C ARG A 84 29.14 -20.67 3.98
N LEU A 85 28.44 -21.27 3.01
CA LEU A 85 27.06 -20.90 2.70
C LEU A 85 26.20 -20.95 3.97
N ASN A 86 25.51 -19.85 4.24
CA ASN A 86 24.49 -19.73 5.27
C ASN A 86 23.13 -19.57 4.59
N VAL A 87 22.17 -20.37 5.03
CA VAL A 87 20.79 -20.36 4.54
C VAL A 87 19.90 -20.05 5.73
N ASN A 88 19.12 -18.97 5.61
CA ASN A 88 18.19 -18.52 6.64
C ASN A 88 16.78 -18.55 6.06
N TYR A 89 15.86 -19.19 6.78
CA TYR A 89 14.45 -19.18 6.47
C TYR A 89 13.68 -18.68 7.69
N ASP A 90 12.91 -17.60 7.49
CA ASP A 90 12.07 -16.98 8.50
C ASP A 90 10.62 -17.02 8.05
N MET A 91 9.74 -17.47 8.93
CA MET A 91 8.30 -17.53 8.69
C MET A 91 7.56 -16.91 9.88
N TYR A 92 6.52 -16.15 9.59
CA TYR A 92 5.50 -15.85 10.59
C TYR A 92 4.10 -15.93 10.00
N TYR A 93 3.15 -16.19 10.90
CA TYR A 93 1.73 -16.17 10.66
C TYR A 93 1.08 -15.35 11.78
N GLY A 94 0.10 -14.53 11.44
CA GLY A 94 -0.67 -13.74 12.40
C GLY A 94 -2.10 -13.53 11.93
N THR A 95 -2.92 -12.97 12.82
CA THR A 95 -4.24 -12.47 12.49
C THR A 95 -4.37 -11.03 13.00
N GLN A 96 -5.06 -10.19 12.25
CA GLN A 96 -5.25 -8.78 12.53
C GLN A 96 -6.73 -8.50 12.73
N GLN A 97 -7.03 -7.67 13.71
CA GLN A 97 -8.40 -7.22 13.99
C GLN A 97 -8.40 -5.70 14.15
N VAL A 98 -9.54 -5.07 13.91
CA VAL A 98 -9.72 -3.64 14.16
C VAL A 98 -9.56 -3.36 15.65
N SER A 99 -8.67 -2.44 16.01
CA SER A 99 -8.36 -2.12 17.41
C SER A 99 -9.52 -1.46 18.15
N LYS A 100 -10.31 -0.64 17.45
CA LYS A 100 -11.47 0.05 18.01
C LYS A 100 -12.51 0.32 16.93
N LYS A 101 -13.73 -0.17 17.14
CA LYS A 101 -14.93 0.26 16.40
C LYS A 101 -15.46 1.55 17.01
N LEU A 102 -16.12 2.37 16.20
CA LEU A 102 -16.78 3.57 16.71
C LEU A 102 -17.99 3.16 17.55
N ASP A 103 -18.12 3.80 18.71
CA ASP A 103 -19.28 3.63 19.57
C ASP A 103 -20.44 4.45 18.99
N ILE A 104 -21.36 3.76 18.33
CA ILE A 104 -22.53 4.33 17.66
C ILE A 104 -23.78 3.71 18.26
N LEU A 105 -24.91 4.43 18.17
CA LEU A 105 -26.18 3.95 18.70
C LEU A 105 -26.50 2.55 18.14
N SER A 106 -26.86 1.63 19.04
CA SER A 106 -27.50 0.38 18.64
C SER A 106 -28.81 0.66 17.89
N THR A 107 -29.30 -0.33 17.15
CA THR A 107 -30.59 -0.22 16.44
C THR A 107 -31.72 0.22 17.38
N SER A 108 -31.80 -0.34 18.58
CA SER A 108 -32.81 0.02 19.58
C SER A 108 -32.68 1.46 20.07
N GLU A 109 -31.45 1.93 20.34
CA GLU A 109 -31.22 3.30 20.78
C GLU A 109 -31.50 4.30 19.64
N TYR A 110 -31.14 3.95 18.42
CA TYR A 110 -31.43 4.73 17.22
C TYR A 110 -32.95 4.89 17.02
N ILE A 111 -33.71 3.79 17.07
CA ILE A 111 -35.18 3.80 16.97
C ILE A 111 -35.79 4.68 18.07
N LYS A 112 -35.34 4.49 19.32
CA LYS A 112 -35.80 5.25 20.47
C LYS A 112 -35.57 6.75 20.26
N ALA A 113 -34.34 7.14 19.92
CA ALA A 113 -33.98 8.53 19.68
C ALA A 113 -34.82 9.16 18.56
N GLN A 114 -35.05 8.44 17.46
CA GLN A 114 -35.86 8.92 16.34
C GLN A 114 -37.34 9.09 16.71
N ASN A 115 -37.92 8.15 17.45
CA ASN A 115 -39.28 8.25 17.94
C ASN A 115 -39.45 9.41 18.94
N GLU A 116 -38.54 9.54 19.90
CA GLU A 116 -38.54 10.64 20.89
C GLU A 116 -38.42 12.00 20.19
N LEU A 117 -37.53 12.13 19.21
CA LEU A 117 -37.36 13.35 18.44
C LEU A 117 -38.60 13.70 17.60
N SER A 118 -39.27 12.70 17.01
CA SER A 118 -40.50 12.90 16.25
C SER A 118 -41.64 13.39 17.14
N VAL A 119 -41.83 12.76 18.30
CA VAL A 119 -42.85 13.15 19.29
C VAL A 119 -42.57 14.54 19.85
N ALA A 120 -41.32 14.86 20.17
CA ALA A 120 -40.92 16.20 20.63
C ALA A 120 -41.19 17.30 19.60
N ARG A 121 -41.23 16.96 18.31
CA ARG A 121 -41.60 17.86 17.20
C ARG A 121 -43.10 17.95 16.95
N GLY A 122 -43.93 17.27 17.75
CA GLY A 122 -45.38 17.24 17.61
C GLY A 122 -45.90 16.25 16.56
N SER A 123 -45.05 15.35 16.07
CA SER A 123 -45.40 14.32 15.09
C SER A 123 -45.65 12.96 15.76
N ALA A 124 -46.31 12.05 15.03
CA ALA A 124 -46.41 10.64 15.46
C ALA A 124 -45.02 9.97 15.50
N VAL A 125 -44.91 8.84 16.21
CA VAL A 125 -43.70 8.02 16.19
C VAL A 125 -43.36 7.56 14.76
N ILE A 126 -42.06 7.47 14.45
CA ILE A 126 -41.57 7.05 13.13
C ILE A 126 -41.64 5.54 12.98
N TYR A 127 -41.32 4.81 14.05
CA TYR A 127 -41.33 3.35 14.10
C TYR A 127 -42.41 2.87 15.08
N SER A 128 -43.42 2.18 14.56
CA SER A 128 -44.48 1.54 15.35
C SER A 128 -43.97 0.27 16.07
N PRO A 129 -44.69 -0.26 17.07
CA PRO A 129 -44.33 -1.54 17.69
C PRO A 129 -44.20 -2.70 16.69
N ALA A 130 -44.99 -2.70 15.62
CA ALA A 130 -44.89 -3.70 14.56
C ALA A 130 -43.61 -3.53 13.73
N ASP A 131 -43.20 -2.29 13.42
CA ASP A 131 -41.94 -2.02 12.72
C ASP A 131 -40.74 -2.45 13.56
N ILE A 132 -40.75 -2.14 14.86
CA ILE A 132 -39.69 -2.53 15.80
C ILE A 132 -39.56 -4.05 15.86
N ALA A 133 -40.69 -4.77 15.93
CA ALA A 133 -40.70 -6.23 15.91
C ALA A 133 -40.16 -6.80 14.58
N ALA A 134 -40.45 -6.16 13.45
CA ALA A 134 -39.96 -6.58 12.14
C ALA A 134 -38.46 -6.30 11.94
N ILE A 135 -37.95 -5.18 12.45
CA ILE A 135 -36.52 -4.81 12.39
C ILE A 135 -35.68 -5.73 13.29
N GLY A 136 -36.21 -6.08 14.47
CA GLY A 136 -35.49 -6.89 15.45
C GLY A 136 -34.20 -6.24 15.92
N ASN A 137 -33.09 -6.97 15.84
CA ASN A 137 -31.76 -6.46 16.24
C ASN A 137 -31.19 -5.43 15.25
N GLY A 138 -31.76 -5.30 14.05
CA GLY A 138 -31.23 -4.47 12.98
C GLY A 138 -29.83 -4.89 12.52
N THR A 139 -29.08 -3.92 12.00
CA THR A 139 -27.82 -4.14 11.31
C THR A 139 -26.68 -3.36 11.96
N ASN A 140 -25.67 -4.08 12.45
CA ASN A 140 -24.38 -3.48 12.78
C ASN A 140 -23.45 -3.48 11.57
N TRP A 141 -23.44 -2.38 10.82
CA TRP A 141 -22.67 -2.27 9.60
C TRP A 141 -21.15 -2.40 9.82
N GLN A 142 -20.63 -1.94 10.96
CA GLN A 142 -19.21 -2.10 11.27
C GLN A 142 -18.81 -3.58 11.41
N ASP A 143 -19.71 -4.43 11.93
CA ASP A 143 -19.46 -5.87 12.04
C ASP A 143 -19.48 -6.58 10.68
N LEU A 144 -20.15 -6.00 9.68
CA LEU A 144 -20.25 -6.58 8.35
C LEU A 144 -19.08 -6.21 7.44
N ILE A 145 -18.47 -5.04 7.65
CA ILE A 145 -17.35 -4.57 6.82
C ILE A 145 -15.98 -4.97 7.37
N PHE A 146 -15.89 -5.27 8.67
CA PHE A 146 -14.64 -5.65 9.32
C PHE A 146 -14.53 -7.17 9.48
N ARG A 147 -13.32 -7.70 9.34
CA ARG A 147 -12.98 -9.12 9.53
C ARG A 147 -11.68 -9.28 10.30
N ASP A 148 -11.51 -10.45 10.90
CA ASP A 148 -10.19 -10.94 11.29
C ASP A 148 -9.41 -11.28 10.01
N ALA A 149 -8.24 -10.69 9.86
CA ALA A 149 -7.48 -10.70 8.62
C ALA A 149 -6.13 -11.42 8.81
N PRO A 150 -5.92 -12.58 8.19
CA PRO A 150 -4.66 -13.30 8.28
C PRO A 150 -3.52 -12.55 7.61
N ILE A 151 -2.31 -12.72 8.16
CA ILE A 151 -1.06 -12.22 7.60
C ILE A 151 -0.01 -13.32 7.63
N VAL A 152 0.67 -13.53 6.50
CA VAL A 152 1.69 -14.57 6.34
C VAL A 152 2.91 -13.96 5.67
N ASN A 153 4.08 -14.34 6.14
CA ASN A 153 5.34 -13.95 5.55
C ASN A 153 6.31 -15.12 5.52
N HIS A 154 6.93 -15.32 4.36
CA HIS A 154 8.01 -16.26 4.13
C HIS A 154 9.22 -15.48 3.61
N ASN A 155 10.37 -15.65 4.27
CA ASN A 155 11.62 -15.03 3.85
C ASN A 155 12.69 -16.12 3.78
N LEU A 156 13.35 -16.24 2.63
CA LEU A 156 14.44 -17.17 2.41
C LEU A 156 15.65 -16.37 1.93
N SER A 157 16.80 -16.56 2.57
CA SER A 157 18.04 -15.88 2.18
C SER A 157 19.23 -16.82 2.19
N PHE A 158 20.17 -16.52 1.30
CA PHE A 158 21.41 -17.24 1.09
C PHE A 158 22.54 -16.21 1.17
N SER A 159 23.55 -16.47 2.00
CA SER A 159 24.72 -15.62 2.11
C SER A 159 25.99 -16.45 2.22
N GLY A 160 27.06 -15.99 1.59
CA GLY A 160 28.33 -16.72 1.64
C GLY A 160 29.39 -16.09 0.74
N GLY A 161 30.53 -16.76 0.66
CA GLY A 161 31.63 -16.33 -0.19
C GLY A 161 32.99 -16.69 0.36
N ASN A 162 34.03 -16.20 -0.30
CA ASN A 162 35.42 -16.30 0.14
C ASN A 162 36.02 -14.89 0.33
N ALA A 163 37.34 -14.78 0.40
CA ALA A 163 38.04 -13.51 0.55
C ALA A 163 37.85 -12.57 -0.66
N ASN A 164 37.63 -13.15 -1.85
CA ASN A 164 37.54 -12.42 -3.11
C ASN A 164 36.11 -12.18 -3.57
N THR A 165 35.19 -13.13 -3.34
CA THR A 165 33.80 -13.04 -3.79
C THR A 165 32.86 -13.20 -2.62
N LYS A 166 31.91 -12.28 -2.46
CA LYS A 166 30.85 -12.33 -1.46
C LYS A 166 29.51 -12.16 -2.16
N TYR A 167 28.54 -13.00 -1.80
CA TYR A 167 27.20 -12.96 -2.38
C TYR A 167 26.12 -13.04 -1.31
N TYR A 168 25.01 -12.38 -1.58
CA TYR A 168 23.75 -12.47 -0.85
C TYR A 168 22.61 -12.56 -1.87
N ALA A 169 21.66 -13.45 -1.63
CA ALA A 169 20.42 -13.52 -2.40
C ALA A 169 19.25 -13.77 -1.46
N SER A 170 18.09 -13.20 -1.74
CA SER A 170 16.89 -13.44 -0.97
C SER A 170 15.64 -13.47 -1.82
N LEU A 171 14.63 -14.17 -1.31
CA LEU A 171 13.28 -14.26 -1.82
C LEU A 171 12.32 -14.04 -0.65
N ASN A 172 11.30 -13.21 -0.87
CA ASN A 172 10.23 -12.98 0.10
C ASN A 172 8.87 -13.11 -0.56
N PHE A 173 7.95 -13.76 0.16
CA PHE A 173 6.53 -13.78 -0.12
C PHE A 173 5.80 -13.26 1.10
N PHE A 174 4.96 -12.25 0.90
CA PHE A 174 4.16 -11.61 1.93
C PHE A 174 2.71 -11.54 1.44
N ASP A 175 1.78 -12.07 2.23
CA ASP A 175 0.34 -12.06 1.95
C ASP A 175 -0.38 -11.52 3.19
N GLN A 176 -1.14 -10.44 3.00
CA GLN A 176 -1.86 -9.77 4.08
C GLN A 176 -3.26 -9.46 3.60
N ASP A 177 -4.24 -10.13 4.20
CA ASP A 177 -5.63 -9.72 4.09
C ASP A 177 -5.83 -8.38 4.82
N GLY A 178 -6.71 -7.54 4.28
CA GLY A 178 -7.16 -6.33 4.96
C GLY A 178 -8.24 -6.62 6.01
N VAL A 179 -8.23 -5.86 7.11
CA VAL A 179 -9.30 -5.90 8.13
C VAL A 179 -10.62 -5.38 7.59
N ILE A 180 -10.63 -4.61 6.50
CA ILE A 180 -11.82 -4.32 5.70
C ILE A 180 -11.97 -5.44 4.68
N ILE A 181 -13.17 -6.00 4.54
CA ILE A 181 -13.45 -7.03 3.52
C ILE A 181 -13.07 -6.55 2.12
N SER A 182 -12.77 -7.48 1.22
CA SER A 182 -12.43 -7.20 -0.18
C SER A 182 -11.21 -6.27 -0.35
N SER A 183 -10.28 -6.32 0.60
CA SER A 183 -9.00 -5.61 0.53
C SER A 183 -7.85 -6.48 1.02
N GLY A 184 -6.65 -6.19 0.55
CA GLY A 184 -5.44 -6.97 0.85
C GLY A 184 -4.22 -6.53 0.05
N ILE A 185 -3.07 -7.13 0.34
CA ILE A 185 -1.82 -6.96 -0.40
C ILE A 185 -1.06 -8.28 -0.48
N LYS A 186 -0.53 -8.57 -1.65
CA LYS A 186 0.43 -9.66 -1.90
C LYS A 186 1.70 -9.08 -2.48
N ARG A 187 2.84 -9.39 -1.88
CA ARG A 187 4.14 -8.91 -2.33
C ARG A 187 5.10 -10.08 -2.50
N TYR A 188 5.76 -10.08 -3.66
CA TYR A 188 6.89 -10.93 -3.98
C TYR A 188 8.11 -10.04 -4.13
N THR A 189 9.18 -10.33 -3.41
CA THR A 189 10.43 -9.57 -3.52
C THR A 189 11.58 -10.53 -3.76
N GLY A 190 12.48 -10.16 -4.67
CA GLY A 190 13.74 -10.86 -4.91
C GLY A 190 14.90 -9.88 -4.82
N ARG A 191 16.00 -10.30 -4.21
CA ARG A 191 17.21 -9.48 -4.09
C ARG A 191 18.46 -10.29 -4.39
N VAL A 192 19.43 -9.65 -5.04
CA VAL A 192 20.77 -10.17 -5.28
C VAL A 192 21.79 -9.07 -5.01
N ASN A 193 22.79 -9.37 -4.19
CA ASN A 193 23.97 -8.56 -3.95
C ASN A 193 25.22 -9.41 -4.21
N LEU A 194 26.14 -8.92 -5.02
CA LEU A 194 27.41 -9.56 -5.34
C LEU A 194 28.54 -8.53 -5.25
N GLU A 195 29.62 -8.89 -4.57
CA GLU A 195 30.87 -8.14 -4.58
C GLU A 195 32.02 -9.08 -4.94
N HIS A 196 32.89 -8.66 -5.85
CA HIS A 196 34.06 -9.40 -6.27
C HIS A 196 35.30 -8.50 -6.25
N LYS A 197 36.41 -9.01 -5.71
CA LYS A 197 37.71 -8.36 -5.68
C LYS A 197 38.73 -9.23 -6.42
N ALA A 198 39.42 -8.63 -7.38
CA ALA A 198 40.49 -9.26 -8.15
C ALA A 198 41.67 -8.28 -8.28
N GLY A 199 42.73 -8.50 -7.49
CA GLY A 199 43.85 -7.55 -7.40
C GLY A 199 43.37 -6.17 -6.93
N ASP A 200 43.64 -5.15 -7.74
CA ASP A 200 43.27 -3.76 -7.50
C ASP A 200 41.85 -3.41 -7.98
N PHE A 201 41.15 -4.36 -8.62
CA PHE A 201 39.78 -4.19 -9.07
C PHE A 201 38.79 -4.67 -8.03
N ARG A 202 37.73 -3.90 -7.83
CA ARG A 202 36.53 -4.30 -7.10
C ARG A 202 35.30 -4.04 -7.97
N PHE A 203 34.50 -5.08 -8.15
CA PHE A 203 33.23 -5.03 -8.86
C PHE A 203 32.09 -5.29 -7.86
N GLY A 204 30.97 -4.61 -8.03
CA GLY A 204 29.76 -4.92 -7.30
C GLY A 204 28.50 -4.81 -8.14
N PHE A 205 27.51 -5.61 -7.78
CA PHE A 205 26.20 -5.68 -8.40
C PHE A 205 25.15 -5.79 -7.30
N ASN A 206 24.21 -4.85 -7.26
CA ASN A 206 23.07 -4.88 -6.35
C ASN A 206 21.80 -4.79 -7.20
N LEU A 207 20.84 -5.68 -6.95
CA LEU A 207 19.56 -5.71 -7.64
C LEU A 207 18.46 -6.06 -6.66
N SER A 208 17.37 -5.31 -6.69
CA SER A 208 16.10 -5.64 -6.04
C SER A 208 14.99 -5.59 -7.07
N THR A 209 14.10 -6.58 -7.02
CA THR A 209 12.89 -6.62 -7.81
C THR A 209 11.71 -6.98 -6.95
N SER A 210 10.55 -6.44 -7.27
CA SER A 210 9.31 -6.72 -6.56
C SER A 210 8.11 -6.73 -7.50
N LEU A 211 7.12 -7.53 -7.14
CA LEU A 211 5.77 -7.49 -7.69
C LEU A 211 4.80 -7.36 -6.51
N ILE A 212 4.02 -6.28 -6.51
CA ILE A 212 3.01 -5.99 -5.50
C ILE A 212 1.65 -6.04 -6.18
N ASN A 213 0.76 -6.90 -5.68
CA ASN A 213 -0.65 -6.94 -6.06
C ASN A 213 -1.48 -6.43 -4.89
N ASP A 214 -2.23 -5.37 -5.12
CA ASP A 214 -3.08 -4.72 -4.13
C ASP A 214 -4.55 -4.89 -4.50
N ASP A 215 -5.33 -5.43 -3.56
CA ASP A 215 -6.78 -5.32 -3.56
C ASP A 215 -7.11 -4.05 -2.75
N MET A 216 -7.43 -2.97 -3.46
CA MET A 216 -7.56 -1.64 -2.87
C MET A 216 -8.94 -1.47 -2.22
N VAL A 217 -8.97 -0.82 -1.06
CA VAL A 217 -10.24 -0.45 -0.41
C VAL A 217 -10.99 0.51 -1.32
N ALA A 218 -12.22 0.15 -1.70
CA ALA A 218 -13.07 0.98 -2.52
C ALA A 218 -13.25 2.37 -1.87
N PHE A 219 -13.04 3.43 -2.65
CA PHE A 219 -13.18 4.82 -2.21
C PHE A 219 -12.36 5.16 -0.95
N GLY A 220 -11.08 4.75 -0.90
CA GLY A 220 -10.18 4.86 0.26
C GLY A 220 -9.91 6.26 0.83
N GLY A 221 -10.96 6.96 1.31
CA GLY A 221 -10.90 8.20 2.07
C GLY A 221 -10.85 9.51 1.27
N THR A 222 -10.99 9.47 -0.05
CA THR A 222 -10.81 10.65 -0.93
C THR A 222 -12.10 11.30 -1.44
N GLY A 223 -13.23 10.62 -1.33
CA GLY A 223 -14.52 11.21 -1.67
C GLY A 223 -15.12 12.01 -0.52
N PHE A 224 -16.12 12.84 -0.85
CA PHE A 224 -16.89 13.63 0.11
C PHE A 224 -18.31 13.05 0.21
N ASN A 225 -18.95 13.19 1.37
CA ASN A 225 -20.34 12.77 1.62
C ASN A 225 -20.58 11.30 1.21
N ALA A 226 -21.51 11.06 0.28
CA ALA A 226 -21.86 9.75 -0.29
C ALA A 226 -20.66 8.94 -0.82
N GLY A 227 -19.58 9.61 -1.23
CA GLY A 227 -18.38 9.00 -1.79
C GLY A 227 -17.23 8.85 -0.79
N ALA A 228 -17.42 9.18 0.50
CA ALA A 228 -16.37 9.15 1.52
C ALA A 228 -15.90 7.73 1.91
N GLY A 229 -16.50 6.70 1.32
CA GLY A 229 -16.03 5.32 1.33
C GLY A 229 -16.65 4.45 2.40
N ILE A 230 -16.23 3.18 2.40
CA ILE A 230 -16.90 2.07 3.10
C ILE A 230 -17.09 2.36 4.60
N ILE A 231 -16.08 2.92 5.27
CA ILE A 231 -16.16 3.25 6.70
C ILE A 231 -17.20 4.34 6.95
N ASN A 232 -17.20 5.40 6.12
CA ASN A 232 -18.17 6.49 6.25
C ASN A 232 -19.60 5.98 6.00
N SER A 233 -19.78 5.13 4.99
CA SER A 233 -21.07 4.48 4.75
C SER A 233 -21.48 3.63 5.94
N ALA A 234 -20.59 2.83 6.52
CA ALA A 234 -20.94 1.96 7.65
C ALA A 234 -21.36 2.72 8.92
N ILE A 235 -20.85 3.93 9.16
CA ILE A 235 -21.23 4.72 10.33
C ILE A 235 -22.49 5.57 10.13
N GLN A 236 -22.87 5.85 8.87
CA GLN A 236 -24.03 6.70 8.55
C GLN A 236 -25.25 5.93 8.05
N PHE A 237 -25.05 4.71 7.52
CA PHE A 237 -26.16 3.91 7.00
C PHE A 237 -27.07 3.44 8.13
N PHE A 238 -28.38 3.44 7.89
CA PHE A 238 -29.34 3.21 8.95
C PHE A 238 -29.22 1.79 9.53
N PRO A 239 -29.15 1.64 10.86
CA PRO A 239 -29.13 0.32 11.49
C PRO A 239 -30.49 -0.40 11.36
N THR A 240 -31.54 0.30 10.95
CA THR A 240 -32.90 -0.26 10.73
C THR A 240 -33.08 -0.89 9.35
N VAL A 241 -32.10 -0.76 8.45
CA VAL A 241 -32.15 -1.32 7.09
C VAL A 241 -31.39 -2.64 7.05
N SER A 242 -32.04 -3.69 6.53
CA SER A 242 -31.39 -4.98 6.27
C SER A 242 -30.29 -4.85 5.21
N PRO A 243 -29.19 -5.62 5.29
CA PRO A 243 -28.13 -5.57 4.27
C PRO A 243 -28.57 -5.96 2.87
N TYR A 244 -29.61 -6.79 2.77
CA TYR A 244 -30.15 -7.32 1.51
C TYR A 244 -31.65 -7.10 1.41
N ASP A 245 -32.14 -6.93 0.18
CA ASP A 245 -33.56 -6.93 -0.16
C ASP A 245 -34.13 -8.35 -0.25
N SER A 246 -35.43 -8.47 -0.49
CA SER A 246 -36.11 -9.77 -0.60
C SER A 246 -35.69 -10.61 -1.81
N ALA A 247 -35.04 -10.00 -2.80
CA ALA A 247 -34.47 -10.69 -3.96
C ALA A 247 -33.00 -11.07 -3.75
N GLY A 248 -32.41 -10.75 -2.59
CA GLY A 248 -31.02 -11.04 -2.25
C GLY A 248 -30.02 -10.02 -2.80
N ASN A 249 -30.47 -8.92 -3.42
CA ASN A 249 -29.57 -7.83 -3.82
C ASN A 249 -29.24 -6.97 -2.60
N TYR A 250 -28.14 -6.20 -2.66
CA TYR A 250 -27.85 -5.22 -1.62
C TYR A 250 -28.98 -4.21 -1.51
N ALA A 251 -29.51 -4.04 -0.29
CA ALA A 251 -30.62 -3.13 -0.05
C ALA A 251 -30.23 -1.69 -0.42
N ARG A 252 -31.11 -1.00 -1.13
CA ARG A 252 -30.94 0.41 -1.52
C ARG A 252 -31.90 1.26 -0.72
N TYR A 253 -31.38 2.32 -0.10
CA TYR A 253 -32.20 3.27 0.65
C TYR A 253 -32.10 4.66 0.01
N TYR A 254 -33.16 5.08 -0.68
CA TYR A 254 -33.15 6.29 -1.51
C TYR A 254 -33.34 7.60 -0.74
N ASN A 255 -33.73 7.53 0.54
CA ASN A 255 -33.92 8.72 1.37
C ASN A 255 -32.60 9.28 1.95
N ILE A 256 -31.48 8.59 1.73
CA ILE A 256 -30.14 9.13 2.00
C ILE A 256 -29.28 8.99 0.76
N ASP A 257 -28.41 9.97 0.57
CA ASP A 257 -27.35 9.84 -0.41
C ASP A 257 -26.17 9.05 0.18
N MET A 258 -26.42 7.83 0.67
CA MET A 258 -25.39 6.90 1.12
C MET A 258 -25.60 5.54 0.44
N GLU A 259 -24.53 4.85 0.16
CA GLU A 259 -24.57 3.50 -0.41
C GLU A 259 -24.57 2.44 0.70
N ASN A 260 -25.14 1.29 0.40
CA ASN A 260 -25.02 0.13 1.26
C ASN A 260 -23.53 -0.24 1.41
N PRO A 261 -22.98 -0.28 2.64
CA PRO A 261 -21.56 -0.53 2.86
C PRO A 261 -21.04 -1.81 2.19
N LEU A 262 -21.86 -2.87 2.13
CA LEU A 262 -21.49 -4.12 1.48
C LEU A 262 -21.55 -4.02 -0.06
N ALA A 263 -22.47 -3.21 -0.61
CA ALA A 263 -22.49 -2.93 -2.04
C ALA A 263 -21.24 -2.18 -2.48
N VAL A 264 -20.75 -1.26 -1.65
CA VAL A 264 -19.49 -0.53 -1.90
C VAL A 264 -18.31 -1.49 -1.79
N ALA A 265 -18.24 -2.29 -0.72
CA ALA A 265 -17.10 -3.16 -0.46
C ALA A 265 -16.97 -4.31 -1.46
N ASN A 266 -18.08 -4.91 -1.90
CA ASN A 266 -18.07 -6.08 -2.79
C ASN A 266 -18.42 -5.74 -4.24
N GLY A 267 -19.05 -4.59 -4.47
CA GLY A 267 -19.47 -4.15 -5.79
C GLY A 267 -18.41 -3.36 -6.55
N VAL A 268 -17.30 -2.99 -5.89
CA VAL A 268 -16.14 -2.34 -6.49
C VAL A 268 -14.96 -3.30 -6.47
N ASP A 269 -14.46 -3.67 -7.65
CA ASP A 269 -13.22 -4.42 -7.82
C ASP A 269 -12.12 -3.43 -8.22
N ALA A 270 -11.20 -3.12 -7.31
CA ALA A 270 -10.11 -2.17 -7.53
C ALA A 270 -8.76 -2.87 -7.28
N LYS A 271 -8.11 -3.30 -8.36
CA LYS A 271 -6.87 -4.07 -8.31
C LYS A 271 -5.72 -3.26 -8.88
N GLN A 272 -4.58 -3.26 -8.21
CA GLN A 272 -3.35 -2.68 -8.72
C GLN A 272 -2.23 -3.70 -8.69
N ALA A 273 -1.52 -3.85 -9.82
CA ALA A 273 -0.27 -4.58 -9.90
C ALA A 273 0.86 -3.59 -10.17
N THR A 274 1.88 -3.58 -9.30
CA THR A 274 3.06 -2.74 -9.43
C THR A 274 4.30 -3.63 -9.44
N SER A 275 5.05 -3.59 -10.53
CA SER A 275 6.39 -4.16 -10.59
C SER A 275 7.43 -3.06 -10.44
N ARG A 276 8.48 -3.32 -9.67
CA ARG A 276 9.60 -2.40 -9.52
C ARG A 276 10.90 -3.17 -9.48
N THR A 277 11.85 -2.77 -10.32
CA THR A 277 13.20 -3.29 -10.34
C THR A 277 14.17 -2.14 -10.25
N PHE A 278 15.04 -2.16 -9.24
CA PHE A 278 16.07 -1.15 -9.07
C PHE A 278 17.38 -1.78 -8.61
N GLY A 279 18.48 -1.12 -8.94
CA GLY A 279 19.79 -1.64 -8.64
C GLY A 279 20.90 -0.86 -9.31
N ASN A 280 22.13 -1.24 -9.00
CA ASN A 280 23.32 -0.63 -9.57
C ASN A 280 24.43 -1.65 -9.78
N VAL A 281 25.28 -1.36 -10.75
CA VAL A 281 26.59 -1.97 -10.93
C VAL A 281 27.64 -0.92 -10.64
N PHE A 282 28.74 -1.32 -10.01
CA PHE A 282 29.90 -0.46 -9.89
C PHE A 282 31.20 -1.22 -10.16
N ALA A 283 32.18 -0.48 -10.66
CA ALA A 283 33.56 -0.92 -10.77
C ALA A 283 34.46 0.12 -10.11
N GLU A 284 35.40 -0.34 -9.30
CA GLU A 284 36.40 0.46 -8.61
C GLU A 284 37.79 -0.09 -8.94
N TYR A 285 38.73 0.80 -9.23
CA TYR A 285 40.14 0.48 -9.48
C TYR A 285 41.03 1.28 -8.53
N SER A 286 41.88 0.57 -7.79
CA SER A 286 42.88 1.20 -6.90
C SER A 286 44.10 1.60 -7.74
N ILE A 287 44.27 2.90 -7.98
CA ILE A 287 45.37 3.43 -8.82
C ILE A 287 46.68 3.43 -8.03
N LEU A 288 46.63 3.99 -6.81
CA LEU A 288 47.73 4.08 -5.85
C LEU A 288 47.14 3.94 -4.43
N PRO A 289 47.96 3.67 -3.40
CA PRO A 289 47.48 3.68 -2.02
C PRO A 289 46.79 5.01 -1.68
N GLY A 290 45.48 4.93 -1.38
CA GLY A 290 44.66 6.11 -1.07
C GLY A 290 44.09 6.86 -2.27
N LEU A 291 44.22 6.34 -3.50
CA LEU A 291 43.59 6.91 -4.70
C LEU A 291 42.86 5.82 -5.50
N LYS A 292 41.55 5.99 -5.68
CA LYS A 292 40.65 5.06 -6.32
C LYS A 292 39.80 5.78 -7.35
N ALA A 293 39.61 5.16 -8.50
CA ALA A 293 38.59 5.56 -9.45
C ALA A 293 37.40 4.62 -9.34
N LYS A 294 36.18 5.17 -9.25
CA LYS A 294 34.94 4.38 -9.20
C LYS A 294 33.96 4.87 -10.25
N LEU A 295 33.37 3.93 -10.98
CA LEU A 295 32.24 4.14 -11.87
C LEU A 295 31.04 3.39 -11.28
N ASN A 296 29.90 4.08 -11.13
CA ASN A 296 28.65 3.54 -10.61
C ASN A 296 27.52 3.84 -11.60
N LEU A 297 26.82 2.80 -12.05
CA LEU A 297 25.70 2.89 -12.97
C LEU A 297 24.47 2.28 -12.31
N GLY A 298 23.39 3.04 -12.22
CA GLY A 298 22.16 2.65 -11.53
C GLY A 298 20.93 2.80 -12.40
N SER A 299 19.91 1.99 -12.12
CA SER A 299 18.59 2.10 -12.74
C SER A 299 17.51 1.77 -11.71
N ASP A 300 16.39 2.47 -11.80
CA ASP A 300 15.16 2.19 -11.06
C ASP A 300 14.00 2.32 -12.03
N TYR A 301 13.32 1.20 -12.27
CA TYR A 301 12.21 1.07 -13.21
C TYR A 301 11.00 0.54 -12.48
N MET A 302 9.91 1.31 -12.51
CA MET A 302 8.63 0.96 -11.91
C MET A 302 7.55 1.00 -12.97
N ASN A 303 6.74 -0.05 -13.04
CA ASN A 303 5.55 -0.10 -13.87
C ASN A 303 4.34 -0.46 -13.01
N SER A 304 3.23 0.24 -13.21
CA SER A 304 2.00 -0.01 -12.48
C SER A 304 0.82 -0.08 -13.45
N ARG A 305 -0.08 -1.02 -13.19
CA ARG A 305 -1.39 -1.11 -13.82
C ARG A 305 -2.45 -1.18 -12.74
N ARG A 306 -3.50 -0.38 -12.87
CA ARG A 306 -4.67 -0.40 -11.98
C ARG A 306 -5.92 -0.61 -12.81
N ASP A 307 -6.66 -1.66 -12.50
CA ASP A 307 -7.96 -1.96 -13.08
C ASP A 307 -9.03 -1.68 -12.01
N VAL A 308 -10.07 -0.92 -12.35
CA VAL A 308 -11.18 -0.61 -11.45
C VAL A 308 -12.49 -0.91 -12.15
N TYR A 309 -13.37 -1.68 -11.52
CA TYR A 309 -14.71 -1.99 -12.00
C TYR A 309 -15.75 -1.74 -10.91
N ASN A 310 -16.75 -0.91 -11.22
CA ASN A 310 -17.92 -0.73 -10.39
C ASN A 310 -19.09 -1.49 -11.02
N SER A 311 -19.50 -2.55 -10.36
CA SER A 311 -20.66 -3.35 -10.76
C SER A 311 -21.97 -2.60 -10.56
N THR A 312 -23.04 -3.15 -11.14
CA THR A 312 -24.41 -2.65 -10.96
C THR A 312 -24.92 -2.74 -9.52
N ALA A 313 -24.18 -3.35 -8.59
CA ALA A 313 -24.48 -3.30 -7.16
C ALA A 313 -24.33 -1.88 -6.59
N THR A 314 -23.34 -1.12 -7.07
CA THR A 314 -23.10 0.28 -6.70
C THR A 314 -24.06 1.23 -7.40
N LYS A 315 -24.33 2.40 -6.85
CA LYS A 315 -25.11 3.49 -7.45
C LYS A 315 -24.49 3.94 -8.77
N ALA A 316 -23.18 4.19 -8.78
CA ALA A 316 -22.46 4.65 -9.97
C ALA A 316 -22.48 3.59 -11.08
N GLY A 317 -22.21 2.33 -10.74
CA GLY A 317 -22.29 1.23 -11.70
C GLY A 317 -23.72 0.99 -12.17
N PHE A 318 -24.72 1.03 -11.29
CA PHE A 318 -26.13 0.85 -11.67
C PHE A 318 -26.60 1.88 -12.70
N ALA A 319 -26.27 3.16 -12.50
CA ALA A 319 -26.64 4.24 -13.41
C ALA A 319 -26.04 4.09 -14.82
N ASN A 320 -24.93 3.34 -14.96
CA ASN A 320 -24.19 3.18 -16.21
C ASN A 320 -24.23 1.74 -16.78
N GLY A 321 -24.96 0.81 -16.15
CA GLY A 321 -24.93 -0.60 -16.55
C GLY A 321 -23.61 -1.34 -16.21
N GLY A 322 -22.86 -0.82 -15.25
CA GLY A 322 -21.48 -1.19 -14.92
C GLY A 322 -20.48 -0.23 -15.56
N ILE A 323 -19.41 0.11 -14.84
CA ILE A 323 -18.38 1.03 -15.34
C ILE A 323 -16.98 0.56 -14.96
N ALA A 324 -16.06 0.57 -15.93
CA ALA A 324 -14.69 0.11 -15.75
C ALA A 324 -13.67 1.17 -16.20
N SER A 325 -12.54 1.26 -15.51
CA SER A 325 -11.37 2.04 -15.91
C SER A 325 -10.09 1.24 -15.77
N VAL A 326 -9.12 1.57 -16.62
CA VAL A 326 -7.77 1.00 -16.61
C VAL A 326 -6.78 2.15 -16.62
N PHE A 327 -5.85 2.14 -15.68
CA PHE A 327 -4.76 3.09 -15.56
C PHE A 327 -3.43 2.35 -15.73
N ASN A 328 -2.50 2.96 -16.45
CA ASN A 328 -1.14 2.46 -16.58
C ASN A 328 -0.18 3.62 -16.28
N GLY A 329 0.93 3.32 -15.62
CA GLY A 329 1.93 4.30 -15.28
C GLY A 329 3.32 3.68 -15.26
N THR A 330 4.32 4.46 -15.64
CA THR A 330 5.72 4.02 -15.66
C THR A 330 6.60 5.14 -15.15
N ASN A 331 7.47 4.82 -14.20
CA ASN A 331 8.53 5.72 -13.72
C ASN A 331 9.88 5.06 -14.01
N SER A 332 10.82 5.84 -14.54
CA SER A 332 12.17 5.35 -14.84
C SER A 332 13.21 6.38 -14.44
N ASN A 333 14.19 5.96 -13.65
CA ASN A 333 15.32 6.76 -13.20
C ASN A 333 16.62 6.04 -13.54
N TYR A 334 17.62 6.81 -13.94
CA TYR A 334 18.94 6.32 -14.30
C TYR A 334 20.01 7.18 -13.61
N LEU A 335 21.08 6.52 -13.16
CA LEU A 335 22.22 7.14 -12.51
C LEU A 335 23.50 6.72 -13.24
N ALA A 336 24.35 7.69 -13.53
CA ALA A 336 25.74 7.45 -13.90
C ALA A 336 26.62 8.40 -13.09
N GLU A 337 27.54 7.85 -12.33
CA GLU A 337 28.41 8.59 -11.43
C GLU A 337 29.84 8.06 -11.56
N ALA A 338 30.78 8.98 -11.72
CA ALA A 338 32.21 8.68 -11.72
C ALA A 338 32.90 9.51 -10.64
N THR A 339 33.63 8.86 -9.75
CA THR A 339 34.37 9.50 -8.66
C THR A 339 35.84 9.12 -8.70
N LEU A 340 36.66 10.04 -8.21
CA LEU A 340 38.09 9.84 -7.97
C LEU A 340 38.35 10.31 -6.54
N ASP A 341 38.64 9.38 -5.64
CA ASP A 341 38.75 9.60 -4.18
C ASP A 341 39.87 8.81 -3.51
#